data_AF-A0A8T3RBU8-F1
#
_entry.id   AF-A0A8T3RBU8-F1
#
_cell.length_a   1.000
_cell.length_b   1.000
_cell.length_c   1.000
_cell.angle_alpha   90.00
_cell.angle_beta   90.00
_cell.angle_gamma   90.00
#
_symmetry.space_group_name_H-M   'P 1'
#
loop_
_entity.id
_entity.type
_entity.pdbx_description
1 polymer ?
#
loop_
_entity_poly.entity_id
_entity_poly.type
_entity_poly.pdbx_seq_one_letter_code
_entity_poly.pdbx_strand_id
1 'polypeptide(L)'
;MAGVVIVIFHHAPRDEDAPLVGLLAEARSRLLEHQLELWGEAGADRVLVVPGREDAPTGATASESFGARLVRLIDAERIRRLVVMGSGAVPLLRTRDAERLVRVAAERGRQAATNNRYSSDICAISDARVLRLLPPLPSDNALPRWLEEHAGFNVTDLPARDRLALDLDTPLDLALLSLARGAPSGLVALAAEKGMTVPQLEALRALAADPRRELLVFGRSGSRTLRWLERNVRCRVRFLAEERGLRASSPLAIANVESIETGQPLRAARRKPAETARPPRATLGRMLYDKGPEALATIVGELAEGAIIDSRVLLADRLGADEAGWPSAADRFASDLLRPDDVSDPWLAALTRSASEASMPILLGAHTLVGPGIPLLLG
;
A
#
# COMPACT_ATOMS: atom_id res chain seq x y z
N MET A 1 -5.19 -15.49 -31.68
CA MET A 1 -4.26 -15.47 -30.52
C MET A 1 -5.09 -15.28 -29.25
N ALA A 2 -4.66 -15.72 -28.07
CA ALA A 2 -5.45 -15.47 -26.85
C ALA A 2 -5.41 -13.97 -26.49
N GLY A 3 -6.53 -13.37 -26.11
CA GLY A 3 -6.52 -11.96 -25.67
C GLY A 3 -5.81 -11.77 -24.33
N VAL A 4 -5.29 -10.57 -24.08
CA VAL A 4 -4.82 -10.10 -22.77
C VAL A 4 -6.04 -9.72 -21.93
N VAL A 5 -6.20 -10.39 -20.80
CA VAL A 5 -7.28 -10.11 -19.84
C VAL A 5 -6.72 -9.33 -18.67
N ILE A 6 -7.36 -8.22 -18.32
CA ILE A 6 -7.07 -7.47 -17.11
C ILE A 6 -8.05 -7.94 -16.03
N VAL A 7 -7.55 -8.28 -14.85
CA VAL A 7 -8.34 -8.64 -13.67
C VAL A 7 -8.12 -7.58 -12.60
N ILE A 8 -9.21 -6.91 -12.21
CA ILE A 8 -9.19 -5.86 -11.20
C ILE A 8 -10.05 -6.31 -10.02
N PHE A 9 -9.42 -6.51 -8.85
CA PHE A 9 -10.16 -6.75 -7.61
C PHE A 9 -10.69 -5.43 -7.05
N HIS A 10 -12.00 -5.32 -6.91
CA HIS A 10 -12.67 -4.08 -6.52
C HIS A 10 -13.54 -4.26 -5.28
N HIS A 11 -13.31 -3.41 -4.29
CA HIS A 11 -14.11 -3.31 -3.08
C HIS A 11 -15.14 -2.20 -3.27
N ALA A 12 -16.41 -2.57 -3.44
CA ALA A 12 -17.48 -1.62 -3.67
C ALA A 12 -17.91 -0.94 -2.35
N PRO A 13 -18.40 0.31 -2.38
CA PRO A 13 -18.96 0.95 -1.19
C PRO A 13 -20.19 0.20 -0.67
N ARG A 14 -20.33 0.10 0.66
CA ARG A 14 -21.49 -0.48 1.34
C ARG A 14 -22.23 0.57 2.15
N ASP A 15 -23.54 0.42 2.27
CA ASP A 15 -24.41 1.36 2.99
C ASP A 15 -24.07 1.48 4.49
N GLU A 16 -23.48 0.44 5.06
CA GLU A 16 -23.09 0.33 6.48
C GLU A 16 -21.66 0.83 6.77
N ASP A 17 -20.89 1.21 5.75
CA ASP A 17 -19.52 1.66 5.95
C ASP A 17 -19.49 3.01 6.71
N ALA A 18 -18.57 3.13 7.67
CA ALA A 18 -18.31 4.40 8.33
C ALA A 18 -17.93 5.49 7.30
N PRO A 19 -18.23 6.78 7.52
CA PRO A 19 -18.11 7.81 6.48
C PRO A 19 -16.76 7.86 5.75
N LEU A 20 -15.65 7.77 6.47
CA LEU A 20 -14.30 7.77 5.87
C LEU A 20 -13.95 6.45 5.14
N VAL A 21 -14.55 5.33 5.55
CA VAL A 21 -14.41 4.04 4.86
C VAL A 21 -15.21 4.06 3.56
N GLY A 22 -16.46 4.54 3.60
CA GLY A 22 -17.29 4.73 2.41
C GLY A 22 -16.68 5.71 1.41
N LEU A 23 -16.06 6.79 1.89
CA LEU A 23 -15.32 7.74 1.05
C LEU A 23 -14.16 7.08 0.30
N LEU A 24 -13.38 6.23 0.98
CA LEU A 24 -12.28 5.51 0.35
C LEU A 24 -12.81 4.53 -0.72
N ALA A 25 -13.90 3.84 -0.44
CA ALA A 25 -14.54 2.94 -1.40
C ALA A 25 -15.07 3.70 -2.62
N GLU A 26 -15.74 4.85 -2.42
CA GLU A 26 -16.15 5.74 -3.52
C GLU A 26 -14.96 6.20 -4.36
N ALA A 27 -13.85 6.59 -3.73
CA ALA A 27 -12.64 7.00 -4.42
C ALA A 27 -12.06 5.85 -5.26
N ARG A 28 -12.06 4.61 -4.74
CA ARG A 28 -11.65 3.42 -5.51
C ARG A 28 -12.58 3.13 -6.69
N SER A 29 -13.89 3.40 -6.57
CA SER A 29 -14.82 3.30 -7.70
C SER A 29 -14.54 4.34 -8.78
N ARG A 30 -14.28 5.60 -8.40
CA ARG A 30 -13.87 6.65 -9.37
C ARG A 30 -12.55 6.32 -10.07
N LEU A 31 -11.61 5.74 -9.33
CA LEU A 31 -10.35 5.28 -9.90
C LEU A 31 -10.58 4.10 -10.85
N LEU A 32 -11.45 3.16 -10.51
CA LEU A 32 -11.82 2.04 -11.37
C LEU A 32 -12.40 2.55 -12.70
N GLU A 33 -13.32 3.51 -12.69
CA GLU A 33 -13.87 4.12 -13.92
C GLU A 33 -12.76 4.60 -14.85
N HIS A 34 -11.80 5.36 -14.31
CA HIS A 34 -10.63 5.83 -15.07
C HIS A 34 -9.74 4.68 -15.56
N GLN A 35 -9.52 3.65 -14.73
CA GLN A 35 -8.72 2.49 -15.11
C GLN A 35 -9.36 1.68 -16.24
N LEU A 36 -10.69 1.55 -16.27
CA LEU A 36 -11.41 0.86 -17.35
C LEU A 36 -11.16 1.52 -18.71
N GLU A 37 -11.24 2.85 -18.77
CA GLU A 37 -10.92 3.64 -19.97
C GLU A 37 -9.45 3.44 -20.36
N LEU A 38 -8.54 3.59 -19.40
CA LEU A 38 -7.10 3.44 -19.61
C LEU A 38 -6.72 2.08 -20.19
N TRP A 39 -7.31 0.99 -19.69
CA TRP A 39 -7.05 -0.36 -20.20
C TRP A 39 -7.62 -0.57 -21.60
N GLY A 40 -8.76 0.03 -21.92
CA GLY A 40 -9.32 0.05 -23.27
C GLY A 40 -8.37 0.72 -24.26
N GLU A 41 -7.85 1.91 -23.91
CA GLU A 41 -6.86 2.64 -24.72
C GLU A 41 -5.54 1.88 -24.87
N ALA A 42 -5.10 1.19 -23.81
CA ALA A 42 -3.86 0.41 -23.80
C ALA A 42 -3.93 -0.89 -24.63
N GLY A 43 -5.09 -1.22 -25.21
CA GLY A 43 -5.29 -2.39 -26.06
C GLY A 43 -5.56 -3.69 -25.29
N ALA A 44 -6.13 -3.61 -24.09
CA ALA A 44 -6.64 -4.80 -23.41
C ALA A 44 -7.81 -5.42 -24.19
N ASP A 45 -7.81 -6.75 -24.36
CA ASP A 45 -8.90 -7.44 -25.06
C ASP A 45 -10.16 -7.58 -24.18
N ARG A 46 -9.97 -7.67 -22.86
CA ARG A 46 -11.06 -7.80 -21.89
C ARG A 46 -10.63 -7.29 -20.51
N VAL A 47 -11.53 -6.61 -19.80
CA VAL A 47 -11.36 -6.26 -18.39
C VAL A 47 -12.42 -6.97 -17.55
N LEU A 48 -11.99 -7.65 -16.50
CA LEU A 48 -12.83 -8.33 -15.53
C LEU A 48 -12.72 -7.60 -14.19
N VAL A 49 -13.84 -7.03 -13.75
CA VAL A 49 -13.96 -6.47 -12.39
C VAL A 49 -14.47 -7.58 -11.48
N VAL A 50 -13.68 -7.94 -10.48
CA VAL A 50 -13.97 -9.03 -9.55
C VAL A 50 -14.23 -8.41 -8.17
N PRO A 51 -15.33 -8.75 -7.48
CA PRO A 51 -15.58 -8.25 -6.14
C PRO A 51 -14.41 -8.49 -5.18
N GLY A 52 -14.26 -7.64 -4.17
CA GLY A 52 -13.23 -7.73 -3.16
C GLY A 52 -13.41 -8.95 -2.26
N ARG A 53 -12.45 -9.19 -1.35
CA ARG A 53 -12.51 -10.33 -0.41
C ARG A 53 -13.68 -10.20 0.59
N GLU A 54 -14.07 -8.98 0.92
CA GLU A 54 -15.16 -8.67 1.87
C GLU A 54 -16.55 -8.64 1.21
N ASP A 55 -16.61 -8.62 -0.13
CA ASP A 55 -17.84 -8.53 -0.92
C ASP A 55 -18.31 -9.90 -1.46
N ALA A 56 -17.69 -10.98 -0.99
CA ALA A 56 -18.09 -12.32 -1.39
C ALA A 56 -19.48 -12.63 -0.78
N PRO A 57 -20.49 -13.06 -1.57
CA PRO A 57 -21.82 -13.34 -1.06
C PRO A 57 -21.75 -14.32 0.11
N THR A 58 -22.56 -14.09 1.14
CA THR A 58 -22.68 -14.93 2.34
C THR A 58 -22.91 -16.39 1.94
N GLY A 59 -21.84 -17.19 1.95
CA GLY A 59 -21.82 -18.55 1.42
C GLY A 59 -20.52 -18.90 0.68
N ALA A 60 -19.80 -17.92 0.14
CA ALA A 60 -18.39 -18.06 -0.19
C ALA A 60 -17.59 -17.92 1.11
N THR A 61 -16.84 -18.95 1.49
CA THR A 61 -16.10 -18.97 2.74
C THR A 61 -15.22 -17.73 2.85
N ALA A 62 -15.41 -16.91 3.89
CA ALA A 62 -14.54 -15.78 4.25
C ALA A 62 -13.04 -16.18 4.42
N SER A 63 -12.72 -17.46 4.30
CA SER A 63 -11.40 -18.08 4.37
C SER A 63 -10.66 -18.22 3.03
N GLU A 64 -11.23 -17.86 1.88
CA GLU A 64 -10.53 -18.07 0.61
C GLU A 64 -9.42 -17.04 0.36
N SER A 65 -8.19 -17.53 0.23
CA SER A 65 -6.99 -16.71 -0.05
C SER A 65 -7.04 -16.04 -1.42
N PHE A 66 -6.28 -14.95 -1.62
CA PHE A 66 -6.11 -14.32 -2.93
C PHE A 66 -5.65 -15.32 -4.00
N GLY A 67 -4.67 -16.16 -3.67
CA GLY A 67 -4.14 -17.16 -4.60
C GLY A 67 -5.21 -18.14 -5.10
N ALA A 68 -6.02 -18.70 -4.19
CA ALA A 68 -7.11 -19.60 -4.54
C ALA A 68 -8.18 -18.93 -5.41
N ARG A 69 -8.54 -17.69 -5.08
CA ARG A 69 -9.49 -16.90 -5.88
C ARG A 69 -8.98 -16.65 -7.30
N LEU A 70 -7.70 -16.31 -7.45
CA LEU A 70 -7.07 -16.09 -8.74
C LEU A 70 -7.00 -17.37 -9.57
N VAL A 71 -6.63 -18.50 -8.97
CA VAL A 71 -6.62 -19.83 -9.62
C VAL A 71 -8.00 -20.16 -10.18
N ARG A 72 -9.04 -20.06 -9.34
CA ARG A 72 -10.42 -20.35 -9.76
C ARG A 72 -10.84 -19.46 -10.92
N LEU A 73 -10.54 -18.17 -10.86
CA LEU A 73 -10.86 -17.23 -11.93
C LEU A 73 -10.17 -17.62 -13.24
N ILE A 74 -8.89 -17.96 -13.19
CA ILE A 74 -8.12 -18.37 -14.38
C ILE A 74 -8.75 -19.59 -15.05
N ASP A 75 -9.22 -20.56 -14.27
CA ASP A 75 -9.86 -21.75 -14.81
C ASP A 75 -11.27 -21.49 -15.35
N ALA A 76 -12.09 -20.76 -14.60
CA ALA A 76 -13.46 -20.41 -15.02
C ALA A 76 -13.47 -19.58 -16.31
N GLU A 77 -12.58 -18.59 -16.39
CA GLU A 77 -12.50 -17.63 -17.49
C GLU A 77 -11.50 -18.04 -18.59
N ARG A 78 -10.86 -19.20 -18.43
CA ARG A 78 -9.83 -19.77 -19.32
C ARG A 78 -8.73 -18.76 -19.69
N ILE A 79 -8.32 -17.95 -18.71
CA ILE A 79 -7.36 -16.86 -18.89
C ILE A 79 -5.98 -17.44 -19.22
N ARG A 80 -5.34 -16.91 -20.28
CA ARG A 80 -3.99 -17.33 -20.70
C ARG A 80 -2.96 -16.22 -20.58
N ARG A 81 -3.39 -14.97 -20.69
CA ARG A 81 -2.55 -13.77 -20.64
C ARG A 81 -3.24 -12.80 -19.71
N LEU A 82 -2.51 -12.32 -18.71
CA LEU A 82 -3.11 -11.69 -17.54
C LEU A 82 -2.36 -10.42 -17.18
N VAL A 83 -3.11 -9.38 -16.81
CA VAL A 83 -2.64 -8.35 -15.88
C VAL A 83 -3.56 -8.39 -14.67
N VAL A 84 -3.02 -8.48 -13.46
CA VAL A 84 -3.79 -8.53 -12.22
C VAL A 84 -3.41 -7.35 -11.32
N MET A 85 -4.42 -6.72 -10.71
CA MET A 85 -4.27 -5.60 -9.78
C MET A 85 -5.48 -5.44 -8.84
N GLY A 86 -5.33 -4.61 -7.81
CA GLY A 86 -6.46 -4.05 -7.06
C GLY A 86 -6.94 -2.70 -7.64
N SER A 87 -8.22 -2.38 -7.47
CA SER A 87 -8.80 -1.10 -7.94
C SER A 87 -8.22 0.14 -7.26
N GLY A 88 -7.64 0.01 -6.07
CA GLY A 88 -6.92 1.08 -5.38
C GLY A 88 -5.45 1.24 -5.79
N ALA A 89 -4.93 0.31 -6.61
CA ALA A 89 -3.52 0.28 -6.95
C ALA A 89 -3.16 1.28 -8.04
N VAL A 90 -1.91 1.77 -8.01
CA VAL A 90 -1.28 2.55 -9.09
C VAL A 90 -2.17 3.68 -9.67
N PRO A 91 -2.73 4.58 -8.84
CA PRO A 91 -3.69 5.60 -9.25
C PRO A 91 -3.14 6.59 -10.29
N LEU A 92 -1.81 6.67 -10.43
CA LEU A 92 -1.13 7.51 -11.41
C LEU A 92 -0.59 6.73 -12.61
N LEU A 93 -1.05 5.49 -12.86
CA LEU A 93 -0.69 4.69 -14.03
C LEU A 93 -1.01 5.48 -15.32
N ARG A 94 -0.07 5.54 -16.27
CA ARG A 94 -0.25 6.26 -17.55
C ARG A 94 -0.48 5.26 -18.67
N THR A 95 -1.04 5.72 -19.79
CA THR A 95 -1.32 4.87 -20.97
C THR A 95 -0.09 4.08 -21.42
N ARG A 96 1.08 4.72 -21.50
CA ARG A 96 2.36 4.05 -21.84
C ARG A 96 2.76 2.92 -20.88
N ASP A 97 2.40 3.02 -19.61
CA ASP A 97 2.72 1.99 -18.62
C ASP A 97 1.75 0.82 -18.78
N ALA A 98 0.47 1.12 -18.98
CA ALA A 98 -0.58 0.14 -19.27
C ALA A 98 -0.30 -0.61 -20.59
N GLU A 99 0.05 0.10 -21.67
CA GLU A 99 0.48 -0.49 -22.95
C GLU A 99 1.69 -1.41 -22.78
N ARG A 100 2.65 -1.04 -21.91
CA ARG A 100 3.81 -1.89 -21.62
C ARG A 100 3.38 -3.18 -20.92
N LEU A 101 2.47 -3.10 -19.95
CA LEU A 101 1.94 -4.28 -19.25
C LEU A 101 1.17 -5.20 -20.19
N VAL A 102 0.30 -4.63 -21.04
CA VAL A 102 -0.42 -5.39 -22.08
C VAL A 102 0.56 -6.07 -23.04
N ARG A 103 1.58 -5.35 -23.51
CA ARG A 103 2.62 -5.92 -24.38
C ARG A 103 3.34 -7.09 -23.72
N VAL A 104 3.78 -6.95 -22.47
CA VAL A 104 4.45 -8.05 -21.74
C VAL A 104 3.51 -9.24 -21.56
N ALA A 105 2.24 -9.02 -21.22
CA ALA A 105 1.26 -10.11 -21.13
C ALA A 105 0.98 -10.78 -22.50
N ALA A 106 1.17 -10.07 -23.61
CA ALA A 106 1.00 -10.60 -24.97
C ALA A 106 2.21 -11.40 -25.48
N GLU A 107 3.39 -11.22 -24.90
CA GLU A 107 4.63 -11.89 -25.30
C GLU A 107 4.55 -13.42 -25.21
N ARG A 108 5.50 -14.10 -25.88
CA ARG A 108 5.64 -15.55 -25.81
C ARG A 108 6.64 -15.93 -24.72
N GLY A 109 6.49 -17.15 -24.19
CA GLY A 109 7.37 -17.66 -23.13
C GLY A 109 6.89 -17.25 -21.74
N ARG A 110 7.82 -17.21 -20.78
CA ARG A 110 7.57 -16.90 -19.37
C ARG A 110 8.11 -15.52 -19.02
N GLN A 111 7.33 -14.50 -19.34
CA GLN A 111 7.63 -13.09 -19.10
C GLN A 111 6.62 -12.52 -18.12
N ALA A 112 7.11 -11.67 -17.22
CA ALA A 112 6.26 -10.91 -16.33
C ALA A 112 6.80 -9.50 -16.11
N ALA A 113 5.91 -8.56 -15.79
CA ALA A 113 6.28 -7.22 -15.42
C ALA A 113 5.44 -6.73 -14.24
N THR A 114 6.06 -6.02 -13.30
CA THR A 114 5.39 -5.51 -12.09
C THR A 114 5.90 -4.12 -11.73
N ASN A 115 5.13 -3.36 -10.95
CA ASN A 115 5.60 -2.09 -10.39
C ASN A 115 6.73 -2.29 -9.36
N ASN A 116 6.73 -3.42 -8.64
CA ASN A 116 7.75 -3.76 -7.66
C ASN A 116 7.85 -5.27 -7.40
N ARG A 117 8.99 -5.86 -7.78
CA ARG A 117 9.31 -7.29 -7.62
C ARG A 117 9.18 -7.85 -6.19
N TYR A 118 9.28 -7.00 -5.16
CA TYR A 118 9.26 -7.44 -3.76
C TYR A 118 7.90 -7.21 -3.06
N SER A 119 7.00 -6.45 -3.68
CA SER A 119 5.66 -6.17 -3.19
C SER A 119 4.88 -5.58 -4.35
N SER A 120 4.18 -6.42 -5.10
CA SER A 120 3.45 -6.03 -6.30
C SER A 120 2.05 -5.56 -5.98
N ASP A 121 1.68 -4.42 -6.56
CA ASP A 121 0.30 -3.90 -6.61
C ASP A 121 -0.32 -4.10 -8.01
N ILE A 122 0.52 -4.39 -9.01
CA ILE A 122 0.13 -4.74 -10.37
C ILE A 122 1.15 -5.69 -11.01
N CYS A 123 0.67 -6.76 -11.65
CA CYS A 123 1.53 -7.75 -12.32
C CYS A 123 0.96 -8.21 -13.66
N ALA A 124 1.73 -8.04 -14.74
CA ALA A 124 1.51 -8.65 -16.05
C ALA A 124 2.20 -10.01 -16.16
N ILE A 125 1.53 -10.99 -16.77
CA ILE A 125 1.96 -12.39 -16.84
C ILE A 125 1.61 -12.95 -18.23
N SER A 126 2.63 -13.36 -18.98
CA SER A 126 2.48 -13.83 -20.37
C SER A 126 1.86 -15.22 -20.50
N ASP A 127 1.91 -16.03 -19.44
CA ASP A 127 1.29 -17.37 -19.39
C ASP A 127 0.64 -17.64 -18.02
N ALA A 128 -0.62 -17.23 -17.88
CA ALA A 128 -1.39 -17.37 -16.65
C ALA A 128 -1.68 -18.84 -16.25
N ARG A 129 -1.49 -19.81 -17.15
CA ARG A 129 -1.74 -21.24 -16.85
C ARG A 129 -0.82 -21.75 -15.74
N VAL A 130 0.35 -21.16 -15.57
CA VAL A 130 1.29 -21.52 -14.51
C VAL A 130 0.71 -21.28 -13.12
N LEU A 131 -0.21 -20.31 -13.00
CA LEU A 131 -0.81 -19.92 -11.73
C LEU A 131 -1.72 -21.01 -11.16
N ARG A 132 -2.05 -22.08 -11.90
CA ARG A 132 -2.69 -23.28 -11.33
C ARG A 132 -1.85 -23.96 -10.25
N LEU A 133 -0.55 -23.66 -10.20
CA LEU A 133 0.39 -24.14 -9.19
C LEU A 133 0.57 -23.13 -8.05
N LEU A 134 -0.15 -22.00 -8.08
CA LEU A 134 0.00 -20.93 -7.11
C LEU A 134 -0.45 -21.41 -5.73
N PRO A 135 0.37 -21.24 -4.68
CA PRO A 135 -0.06 -21.51 -3.31
C PRO A 135 -1.19 -20.56 -2.89
N PRO A 136 -1.86 -20.81 -1.75
CA PRO A 136 -2.91 -19.95 -1.21
C PRO A 136 -2.31 -18.63 -0.66
N LEU A 137 -1.79 -17.79 -1.55
CA LEU A 137 -1.18 -16.52 -1.20
C LEU A 137 -2.22 -15.60 -0.55
N PRO A 138 -1.86 -14.91 0.55
CA PRO A 138 -2.79 -14.00 1.23
C PRO A 138 -3.09 -12.75 0.41
N SER A 139 -2.13 -12.29 -0.42
CA SER A 139 -2.24 -11.17 -1.35
C SER A 139 -1.35 -11.37 -2.59
N ASP A 140 -1.40 -10.41 -3.51
CA ASP A 140 -0.59 -10.30 -4.73
C ASP A 140 0.88 -9.92 -4.48
N ASN A 141 1.22 -9.39 -3.32
CA ASN A 141 2.57 -8.91 -3.01
C ASN A 141 3.71 -9.89 -3.35
N ALA A 142 3.50 -11.18 -3.07
CA ALA A 142 4.50 -12.23 -3.29
C ALA A 142 4.48 -12.82 -4.72
N LEU A 143 3.52 -12.44 -5.55
CA LEU A 143 3.28 -13.04 -6.86
C LEU A 143 4.49 -12.93 -7.81
N PRO A 144 5.16 -11.77 -7.98
CA PRO A 144 6.30 -11.67 -8.88
C PRO A 144 7.46 -12.55 -8.41
N ARG A 145 7.73 -12.56 -7.11
CA ARG A 145 8.80 -13.38 -6.53
C ARG A 145 8.53 -14.88 -6.72
N TRP A 146 7.29 -15.31 -6.50
CA TRP A 146 6.89 -16.68 -6.79
C TRP A 146 7.03 -17.02 -8.28
N LEU A 147 6.64 -16.11 -9.17
CA LEU A 147 6.80 -16.29 -10.62
C LEU A 147 8.27 -16.47 -11.02
N GLU A 148 9.18 -15.66 -10.46
CA GLU A 148 10.62 -15.73 -10.72
C GLU A 148 11.21 -17.03 -10.15
N GLU A 149 11.05 -17.26 -8.85
CA GLU A 149 11.76 -18.31 -8.12
C GLU A 149 11.20 -19.71 -8.36
N HIS A 150 9.88 -19.85 -8.57
CA HIS A 150 9.20 -21.16 -8.60
C HIS A 150 8.62 -21.49 -9.98
N ALA A 151 8.23 -20.48 -10.75
CA ALA A 151 7.66 -20.66 -12.08
C ALA A 151 8.67 -20.39 -13.22
N GLY A 152 9.88 -19.92 -12.91
CA GLY A 152 10.93 -19.65 -13.90
C GLY A 152 10.56 -18.55 -14.90
N PHE A 153 9.82 -17.53 -14.45
CA PHE A 153 9.53 -16.35 -15.25
C PHE A 153 10.68 -15.36 -15.17
N ASN A 154 10.96 -14.70 -16.30
CA ASN A 154 11.75 -13.48 -16.29
C ASN A 154 10.86 -12.32 -15.85
N VAL A 155 11.08 -11.83 -14.62
CA VAL A 155 10.29 -10.76 -14.01
C VAL A 155 11.03 -9.44 -14.15
N THR A 156 10.40 -8.46 -14.78
CA THR A 156 10.97 -7.12 -14.96
C THR A 156 10.20 -6.06 -14.17
N ASP A 157 10.90 -5.11 -13.60
CA ASP A 157 10.25 -3.97 -12.95
C ASP A 157 9.88 -2.88 -13.98
N LEU A 158 8.72 -2.26 -13.78
CA LEU A 158 8.29 -1.07 -14.53
C LEU A 158 9.22 0.13 -14.23
N PRO A 159 9.32 1.10 -15.17
CA PRO A 159 10.08 2.31 -14.95
C PRO A 159 9.26 3.26 -14.06
N ALA A 160 9.90 4.27 -13.46
CA ALA A 160 9.22 5.27 -12.62
C ALA A 160 8.43 4.67 -11.43
N ARG A 161 9.07 3.73 -10.73
CA ARG A 161 8.49 3.02 -9.57
C ARG A 161 7.91 3.95 -8.50
N ASP A 162 8.44 5.15 -8.33
CA ASP A 162 8.02 6.10 -7.28
C ASP A 162 6.56 6.51 -7.48
N ARG A 163 6.18 6.83 -8.71
CA ARG A 163 4.80 7.15 -9.10
C ARG A 163 3.89 5.93 -9.04
N LEU A 164 4.42 4.77 -9.42
CA LEU A 164 3.69 3.50 -9.46
C LEU A 164 3.68 2.78 -8.09
N ALA A 165 4.20 3.38 -7.04
CA ALA A 165 4.15 2.84 -5.68
C ALA A 165 3.10 3.55 -4.81
N LEU A 166 2.41 4.55 -5.36
CA LEU A 166 1.25 5.16 -4.70
C LEU A 166 0.09 4.19 -4.79
N ASP A 167 -0.68 4.11 -3.71
CA ASP A 167 -1.94 3.39 -3.63
C ASP A 167 -2.98 4.25 -2.92
N LEU A 168 -4.25 3.92 -3.16
CA LEU A 168 -5.39 4.53 -2.52
C LEU A 168 -5.87 3.61 -1.38
N ASP A 169 -5.21 3.71 -0.23
CA ASP A 169 -5.40 2.87 0.97
C ASP A 169 -6.11 3.60 2.11
N THR A 170 -6.07 4.93 2.10
CA THR A 170 -6.64 5.82 3.12
C THR A 170 -7.22 7.07 2.45
N PRO A 171 -8.16 7.79 3.11
CA PRO A 171 -8.59 9.11 2.64
C PRO A 171 -7.47 10.16 2.58
N LEU A 172 -6.42 10.03 3.40
CA LEU A 172 -5.24 10.89 3.28
C LEU A 172 -4.52 10.67 1.94
N ASP A 173 -4.54 9.45 1.39
CA ASP A 173 -3.98 9.18 0.06
C ASP A 173 -4.76 9.90 -1.04
N LEU A 174 -6.11 9.98 -0.93
CA LEU A 174 -6.92 10.80 -1.82
C LEU A 174 -6.51 12.28 -1.76
N ALA A 175 -6.30 12.81 -0.55
CA ALA A 175 -5.84 14.18 -0.35
C ALA A 175 -4.45 14.40 -0.97
N LEU A 176 -3.49 13.47 -0.77
CA LEU A 176 -2.15 13.53 -1.37
C LEU A 176 -2.20 13.43 -2.90
N LEU A 177 -3.00 12.51 -3.44
CA LEU A 177 -3.14 12.31 -4.89
C LEU A 177 -3.75 13.54 -5.57
N SER A 178 -4.62 14.28 -4.89
CA SER A 178 -5.18 15.52 -5.46
C SER A 178 -4.12 16.61 -5.74
N LEU A 179 -2.95 16.51 -5.09
CA LEU A 179 -1.78 17.37 -5.36
C LEU A 179 -0.97 16.93 -6.59
N ALA A 180 -1.16 15.69 -7.06
CA ALA A 180 -0.32 15.12 -8.10
C ALA A 180 -0.65 15.65 -9.50
N ARG A 181 0.40 15.99 -10.26
CA ARG A 181 0.25 16.31 -11.68
C ARG A 181 -0.21 15.07 -12.45
N GLY A 182 -1.38 15.18 -13.09
CA GLY A 182 -1.97 14.09 -13.85
C GLY A 182 -2.71 13.06 -12.99
N ALA A 183 -3.15 13.45 -11.78
CA ALA A 183 -4.14 12.68 -11.05
C ALA A 183 -5.44 12.55 -11.87
N PRO A 184 -6.15 11.40 -11.80
CA PRO A 184 -7.44 11.23 -12.44
C PRO A 184 -8.42 12.33 -12.01
N SER A 185 -9.11 12.96 -12.98
CA SER A 185 -10.01 14.09 -12.72
C SER A 185 -11.14 13.74 -11.75
N GLY A 186 -11.66 12.51 -11.81
CA GLY A 186 -12.68 12.02 -10.87
C GLY A 186 -12.20 12.01 -9.41
N LEU A 187 -10.92 11.68 -9.16
CA LEU A 187 -10.34 11.72 -7.81
C LEU A 187 -10.14 13.16 -7.34
N VAL A 188 -9.66 14.05 -8.22
CA VAL A 188 -9.49 15.47 -7.89
C VAL A 188 -10.84 16.12 -7.56
N ALA A 189 -11.87 15.84 -8.36
CA ALA A 189 -13.22 16.33 -8.14
C ALA A 189 -13.81 15.80 -6.82
N LEU A 190 -13.67 14.51 -6.55
CA LEU A 190 -14.14 13.91 -5.29
C LEU A 190 -13.42 14.49 -4.07
N ALA A 191 -12.10 14.68 -4.15
CA ALA A 191 -11.34 15.30 -3.07
C ALA A 191 -11.85 16.72 -2.78
N ALA A 192 -12.11 17.51 -3.83
CA ALA A 192 -12.67 18.85 -3.69
C ALA A 192 -14.10 18.84 -3.11
N GLU A 193 -14.98 17.97 -3.61
CA GLU A 193 -16.37 17.83 -3.15
C GLU A 193 -16.42 17.51 -1.65
N LYS A 194 -15.56 16.59 -1.20
CA LYS A 194 -15.54 16.10 0.19
C LYS A 194 -14.63 16.94 1.10
N GLY A 195 -14.02 18.00 0.59
CA GLY A 195 -13.09 18.84 1.35
C GLY A 195 -11.84 18.11 1.84
N MET A 196 -11.39 17.08 1.11
CA MET A 196 -10.21 16.31 1.45
C MET A 196 -8.94 17.08 1.12
N THR A 197 -8.27 17.56 2.18
CA THR A 197 -7.01 18.30 2.10
C THR A 197 -5.98 17.65 3.01
N VAL A 198 -4.70 17.83 2.69
CA VAL A 198 -3.61 17.32 3.53
C VAL A 198 -3.45 18.25 4.74
N PRO A 199 -3.63 17.75 5.98
CA PRO A 199 -3.47 18.59 7.17
C PRO A 199 -2.07 19.19 7.24
N GLN A 200 -1.99 20.45 7.65
CA GLN A 200 -0.72 21.16 7.89
C GLN A 200 0.22 21.24 6.67
N LEU A 201 -0.30 21.05 5.44
CA LEU A 201 0.49 21.02 4.20
C LEU A 201 1.46 22.20 4.05
N GLU A 202 0.94 23.43 4.19
CA GLU A 202 1.75 24.64 4.00
C GLU A 202 2.81 24.80 5.09
N ALA A 203 2.51 24.40 6.32
CA ALA A 203 3.48 24.43 7.42
C ALA A 203 4.62 23.42 7.21
N LEU A 204 4.30 22.22 6.70
CA LEU A 204 5.30 21.21 6.34
C LEU A 204 6.17 21.65 5.16
N ARG A 205 5.58 22.26 4.13
CA ARG A 205 6.32 22.82 2.98
C ARG A 205 7.22 23.97 3.40
N ALA A 206 6.73 24.88 4.25
CA ALA A 206 7.51 25.98 4.80
C ALA A 206 8.69 25.46 5.64
N LEU A 207 8.47 24.43 6.46
CA LEU A 207 9.53 23.75 7.21
C LEU A 207 10.57 23.16 6.25
N ALA A 208 10.13 22.37 5.26
CA ALA A 208 11.02 21.72 4.30
C ALA A 208 11.86 22.72 3.48
N ALA A 209 11.36 23.93 3.26
CA ALA A 209 12.05 25.00 2.53
C ALA A 209 13.07 25.78 3.37
N ASP A 210 13.11 25.62 4.70
CA ASP A 210 14.00 26.37 5.60
C ASP A 210 15.26 25.55 5.99
N PRO A 211 16.47 25.94 5.54
CA PRO A 211 17.70 25.23 5.86
C PRO A 211 18.13 25.27 7.33
N ARG A 212 17.48 26.09 8.17
CA ARG A 212 17.78 26.17 9.61
C ARG A 212 16.97 25.15 10.43
N ARG A 213 15.92 24.58 9.86
CA ARG A 213 15.02 23.64 10.55
C ARG A 213 15.41 22.19 10.28
N GLU A 214 14.88 21.29 11.09
CA GLU A 214 15.01 19.85 11.00
C GLU A 214 13.60 19.21 10.91
N LEU A 215 13.44 18.30 9.95
CA LEU A 215 12.23 17.50 9.74
C LEU A 215 12.49 16.06 10.18
N LEU A 216 11.63 15.51 11.05
CA LEU A 216 11.61 14.08 11.34
C LEU A 216 10.75 13.34 10.33
N VAL A 217 11.31 12.33 9.67
CA VAL A 217 10.54 11.35 8.90
C VAL A 217 10.69 10.00 9.57
N PHE A 218 9.58 9.44 10.04
CA PHE A 218 9.56 8.21 10.83
C PHE A 218 8.58 7.20 10.23
N GLY A 219 9.03 5.96 10.02
CA GLY A 219 8.13 4.88 9.65
C GLY A 219 8.68 3.91 8.61
N ARG A 220 7.78 3.29 7.83
CA ARG A 220 8.13 2.36 6.75
C ARG A 220 8.68 3.10 5.53
N SER A 221 9.76 3.85 5.67
CA SER A 221 10.41 4.57 4.57
C SER A 221 11.68 3.87 4.10
N GLY A 222 12.33 4.33 3.03
CA GLY A 222 13.50 3.65 2.46
C GLY A 222 14.47 4.56 1.72
N SER A 223 15.55 3.96 1.21
CA SER A 223 16.68 4.68 0.59
C SER A 223 16.29 5.59 -0.57
N ARG A 224 15.22 5.24 -1.30
CA ARG A 224 14.68 6.07 -2.38
C ARG A 224 14.05 7.35 -1.86
N THR A 225 13.21 7.26 -0.83
CA THR A 225 12.60 8.42 -0.19
C THR A 225 13.65 9.29 0.45
N LEU A 226 14.63 8.70 1.14
CA LEU A 226 15.77 9.44 1.69
C LEU A 226 16.54 10.20 0.60
N ARG A 227 16.88 9.53 -0.51
CA ARG A 227 17.54 10.17 -1.66
C ARG A 227 16.72 11.31 -2.26
N TRP A 228 15.40 11.16 -2.29
CA TRP A 228 14.52 12.23 -2.77
C TRP A 228 14.57 13.42 -1.81
N LEU A 229 14.44 13.20 -0.51
CA LEU A 229 14.52 14.25 0.51
C LEU A 229 15.85 15.00 0.41
N GLU A 230 16.99 14.30 0.41
CA GLU A 230 18.34 14.88 0.29
C GLU A 230 18.53 15.82 -0.91
N ARG A 231 17.72 15.65 -1.97
CA ARG A 231 17.83 16.43 -3.21
C ARG A 231 16.79 17.54 -3.35
N ASN A 232 15.67 17.47 -2.64
CA ASN A 232 14.51 18.31 -2.91
C ASN A 232 14.07 19.16 -1.72
N VAL A 233 14.47 18.83 -0.48
CA VAL A 233 14.23 19.70 0.67
C VAL A 233 15.48 20.49 1.03
N ARG A 234 15.29 21.64 1.69
CA ARG A 234 16.38 22.50 2.16
C ARG A 234 16.69 22.29 3.63
N CYS A 235 15.69 21.89 4.42
CA CYS A 235 15.86 21.61 5.85
C CYS A 235 16.74 20.38 6.10
N ARG A 236 17.26 20.26 7.32
CA ARG A 236 17.87 19.01 7.79
C ARG A 236 16.79 17.94 7.90
N VAL A 237 17.18 16.68 7.69
CA VAL A 237 16.25 15.55 7.78
C VAL A 237 16.79 14.55 8.79
N ARG A 238 16.01 14.31 9.85
CA ARG A 238 16.17 13.16 10.73
C ARG A 238 15.33 12.02 10.19
N PHE A 239 15.97 10.94 9.75
CA PHE A 239 15.30 9.86 9.04
C PHE A 239 15.38 8.55 9.82
N LEU A 240 14.23 8.08 10.33
CA LEU A 240 14.10 6.84 11.08
C LEU A 240 13.24 5.84 10.28
N ALA A 241 13.91 4.99 9.50
CA ALA A 241 13.26 3.94 8.73
C ALA A 241 13.21 2.64 9.53
N GLU A 242 12.01 2.26 9.98
CA GLU A 242 11.75 1.09 10.82
C GLU A 242 10.63 0.24 10.23
N GLU A 243 10.62 -1.05 10.58
CA GLU A 243 9.55 -2.01 10.22
C GLU A 243 9.23 -2.08 8.71
N ARG A 244 10.21 -1.80 7.83
CA ARG A 244 10.08 -2.07 6.40
C ARG A 244 9.73 -3.53 6.19
N GLY A 245 8.60 -3.78 5.54
CA GLY A 245 8.12 -5.13 5.29
C GLY A 245 7.13 -5.66 6.33
N LEU A 246 6.69 -4.85 7.30
CA LEU A 246 5.68 -5.21 8.31
C LEU A 246 4.50 -6.05 7.78
N ARG A 247 4.01 -5.76 6.55
CA ARG A 247 2.95 -6.53 5.88
C ARG A 247 3.47 -7.72 5.05
N ALA A 248 4.67 -7.61 4.48
CA ALA A 248 5.27 -8.60 3.58
C ALA A 248 6.05 -9.72 4.32
N SER A 249 6.40 -9.54 5.59
CA SER A 249 7.12 -10.51 6.42
C SER A 249 6.21 -11.42 7.25
N SER A 250 4.88 -11.36 7.05
CA SER A 250 3.97 -12.31 7.68
C SER A 250 4.38 -13.74 7.32
N PRO A 251 4.44 -14.68 8.28
CA PRO A 251 4.81 -16.07 8.00
C PRO A 251 3.98 -16.72 6.89
N LEU A 252 2.74 -16.28 6.66
CA LEU A 252 1.89 -16.75 5.56
C LEU A 252 2.42 -16.35 4.17
N ALA A 253 3.18 -15.26 4.05
CA ALA A 253 3.79 -14.80 2.80
C ALA A 253 5.09 -15.54 2.46
N ILE A 254 5.78 -16.11 3.47
CA ILE A 254 7.09 -16.77 3.32
C ILE A 254 6.98 -18.30 3.44
N ALA A 255 6.21 -18.83 4.40
CA ALA A 255 6.11 -20.28 4.68
C ALA A 255 5.42 -21.08 3.56
N ASN A 256 4.56 -20.43 2.76
CA ASN A 256 3.84 -21.07 1.64
C ASN A 256 4.64 -21.10 0.34
N VAL A 257 5.83 -20.47 0.32
CA VAL A 257 6.72 -20.45 -0.85
C VAL A 257 7.71 -21.62 -0.78
N GLU A 258 8.21 -21.94 0.43
CA GLU A 258 9.24 -22.98 0.63
C GLU A 258 8.73 -24.45 0.55
N SER A 259 7.42 -24.71 0.39
CA SER A 259 6.84 -26.04 0.58
C SER A 259 6.68 -26.90 -0.70
N ILE A 260 7.21 -26.50 -1.85
CA ILE A 260 6.90 -27.18 -3.15
C ILE A 260 8.10 -27.95 -3.75
N GLU A 261 9.31 -27.86 -3.20
CA GLU A 261 10.45 -28.59 -3.79
C GLU A 261 10.66 -30.00 -3.21
N THR A 262 10.43 -30.97 -4.09
CA THR A 262 10.91 -32.37 -4.10
C THR A 262 10.09 -33.38 -3.29
N GLY A 263 9.51 -34.36 -4.01
CA GLY A 263 8.92 -35.58 -3.46
C GLY A 263 9.95 -36.55 -2.86
N GLN A 264 10.95 -36.03 -2.15
CA GLN A 264 11.87 -36.78 -1.30
C GLN A 264 11.91 -36.09 0.07
N PRO A 265 11.99 -36.85 1.19
CA PRO A 265 12.16 -36.26 2.50
C PRO A 265 13.56 -35.64 2.60
N LEU A 266 13.65 -34.34 2.29
CA LEU A 266 14.82 -33.53 2.62
C LEU A 266 15.05 -33.65 4.12
N ARG A 267 16.22 -34.18 4.51
CA ARG A 267 16.68 -34.16 5.90
C ARG A 267 16.55 -32.72 6.40
N ALA A 268 15.66 -32.55 7.37
CA ALA A 268 15.35 -31.26 7.98
C ALA A 268 16.64 -30.48 8.28
N ALA A 269 16.98 -29.52 7.42
CA ALA A 269 17.68 -28.35 7.88
C ALA A 269 16.72 -27.70 8.87
N ARG A 270 16.93 -27.97 10.17
CA ARG A 270 16.16 -27.44 11.29
C ARG A 270 16.21 -25.91 11.27
N ARG A 271 15.38 -25.27 10.44
CA ARG A 271 14.89 -23.93 10.74
C ARG A 271 13.57 -24.12 11.47
N LYS A 272 13.53 -23.56 12.69
CA LYS A 272 12.38 -23.60 13.57
C LYS A 272 11.13 -23.10 12.81
N PRO A 273 9.93 -23.61 13.16
CA PRO A 273 8.66 -23.10 12.64
C PRO A 273 8.54 -21.57 12.84
N ALA A 274 7.53 -20.97 12.22
CA ALA A 274 7.14 -19.55 12.21
C ALA A 274 7.07 -18.77 13.56
N GLU A 275 7.65 -19.27 14.64
CA GLU A 275 7.91 -18.58 15.92
C GLU A 275 9.08 -17.57 15.89
N THR A 276 9.69 -17.28 14.72
CA THR A 276 10.97 -16.54 14.65
C THR A 276 10.91 -15.12 14.06
N ALA A 277 9.74 -14.63 13.64
CA ALA A 277 9.61 -13.21 13.34
C ALA A 277 9.63 -12.44 14.66
N ARG A 278 10.65 -11.60 14.85
CA ARG A 278 10.68 -10.69 16.01
C ARG A 278 9.42 -9.83 15.94
N PRO A 279 8.74 -9.59 17.09
CA PRO A 279 7.59 -8.71 17.08
C PRO A 279 8.03 -7.31 16.60
N PRO A 280 7.16 -6.56 15.91
CA PRO A 280 7.49 -5.22 15.45
C PRO A 280 7.98 -4.37 16.61
N ARG A 281 9.07 -3.63 16.41
CA ARG A 281 9.62 -2.73 17.42
C ARG A 281 10.02 -1.42 16.80
N ALA A 282 9.61 -0.33 17.43
CA ALA A 282 9.83 0.99 16.89
C ALA A 282 10.38 1.96 17.94
N THR A 283 11.44 2.69 17.62
CA THR A 283 12.14 3.56 18.60
C THR A 283 11.20 4.62 19.17
N LEU A 284 10.45 5.31 18.31
CA LEU A 284 9.44 6.27 18.76
C LEU A 284 8.29 5.58 19.53
N GLY A 285 7.92 4.36 19.13
CA GLY A 285 6.97 3.52 19.86
C GLY A 285 7.42 3.24 21.29
N ARG A 286 8.70 2.94 21.50
CA ARG A 286 9.28 2.73 22.84
C ARG A 286 9.25 3.99 23.71
N MET A 287 9.56 5.14 23.13
CA MET A 287 9.48 6.42 23.85
C MET A 287 8.03 6.74 24.27
N LEU A 288 7.05 6.45 23.41
CA LEU A 288 5.62 6.63 23.70
C LEU A 288 5.08 5.58 24.67
N TYR A 289 5.65 4.37 24.69
CA TYR A 289 5.29 3.35 25.69
C TYR A 289 5.58 3.84 27.11
N ASP A 290 6.72 4.50 27.30
CA ASP A 290 7.14 5.01 28.61
C ASP A 290 6.44 6.33 28.99
N LYS A 291 6.26 7.25 28.03
CA LYS A 291 5.75 8.62 28.28
C LYS A 291 4.24 8.82 28.01
N GLY A 292 3.57 7.87 27.36
CA GLY A 292 2.19 7.99 26.90
C GLY A 292 2.04 8.63 25.51
N PRO A 293 0.90 8.41 24.81
CA PRO A 293 0.63 8.98 23.49
C PRO A 293 0.57 10.52 23.47
N GLU A 294 0.17 11.15 24.58
CA GLU A 294 0.09 12.60 24.73
C GLU A 294 1.45 13.28 24.59
N ALA A 295 2.53 12.55 24.87
CA ALA A 295 3.90 13.06 24.82
C ALA A 295 4.48 13.16 23.41
N LEU A 296 3.74 12.77 22.36
CA LEU A 296 4.23 12.78 20.98
C LEU A 296 4.82 14.13 20.57
N ALA A 297 4.08 15.23 20.74
CA ALA A 297 4.54 16.56 20.38
C ALA A 297 5.82 16.97 21.13
N THR A 298 5.90 16.66 22.42
CA THR A 298 7.09 16.92 23.25
C THR A 298 8.28 16.12 22.74
N ILE A 299 8.11 14.83 22.47
CA ILE A 299 9.18 13.97 21.93
C ILE A 299 9.64 14.48 20.56
N VAL A 300 8.71 14.85 19.68
CA VAL A 300 9.08 15.43 18.38
C VAL A 300 9.83 16.74 18.57
N GLY A 301 9.38 17.62 19.46
CA GLY A 301 10.06 18.90 19.75
C GLY A 301 11.47 18.76 20.34
N GLU A 302 11.77 17.64 21.00
CA GLU A 302 13.14 17.29 21.42
C GLU A 302 14.03 16.85 20.23
N LEU A 303 13.42 16.38 19.13
CA LEU A 303 14.11 15.74 18.00
C LEU A 303 14.17 16.59 16.73
N ALA A 304 13.18 17.45 16.47
CA ALA A 304 12.98 18.18 15.23
C ALA A 304 11.94 19.32 15.39
N GLU A 305 11.87 20.24 14.44
CA GLU A 305 10.84 21.30 14.41
C GLU A 305 9.59 20.91 13.62
N GLY A 306 9.37 19.62 13.38
CA GLY A 306 8.18 19.04 12.76
C GLY A 306 8.40 17.58 12.34
N ALA A 307 7.32 16.86 12.04
CA ALA A 307 7.39 15.43 11.73
C ALA A 307 6.36 14.92 10.71
N ILE A 308 6.74 13.85 10.00
CA ILE A 308 5.88 13.02 9.17
C ILE A 308 6.04 11.58 9.66
N ILE A 309 4.94 10.99 10.15
CA ILE A 309 4.97 9.78 10.97
C ILE A 309 4.02 8.72 10.41
N ASP A 310 4.55 7.53 10.15
CA ASP A 310 3.74 6.34 9.88
C ASP A 310 3.20 5.77 11.19
N SER A 311 1.95 6.10 11.52
CA SER A 311 1.32 5.69 12.78
C SER A 311 1.11 4.17 12.86
N ARG A 312 1.14 3.44 11.73
CA ARG A 312 0.97 1.98 11.73
C ARG A 312 2.17 1.28 12.34
N VAL A 313 3.37 1.87 12.25
CA VAL A 313 4.56 1.34 12.92
C VAL A 313 4.41 1.45 14.44
N LEU A 314 3.81 2.54 14.93
CA LEU A 314 3.54 2.74 16.36
C LEU A 314 2.46 1.77 16.86
N LEU A 315 1.38 1.59 16.09
CA LEU A 315 0.34 0.59 16.37
C LEU A 315 0.93 -0.83 16.38
N ALA A 316 1.80 -1.15 15.43
CA ALA A 316 2.44 -2.46 15.35
C ALA A 316 3.37 -2.75 16.53
N ASP A 317 4.16 -1.77 16.97
CA ASP A 317 5.00 -1.90 18.17
C ASP A 317 4.14 -2.20 19.42
N ARG A 318 2.99 -1.52 19.53
CA ARG A 318 2.07 -1.62 20.67
C ARG A 318 1.21 -2.88 20.67
N LEU A 319 0.63 -3.24 19.53
CA LEU A 319 -0.45 -4.23 19.40
C LEU A 319 -0.05 -5.48 18.61
N GLY A 320 1.17 -5.50 18.04
CA GLY A 320 1.63 -6.55 17.15
C GLY A 320 1.29 -6.30 15.68
N ALA A 321 1.80 -7.16 14.80
CA ALA A 321 1.69 -6.96 13.34
C ALA A 321 0.29 -7.26 12.75
N ASP A 322 -0.59 -7.89 13.52
CA ASP A 322 -1.93 -8.26 13.06
C ASP A 322 -2.89 -7.06 13.15
N GLU A 323 -3.26 -6.50 12.00
CA GLU A 323 -4.16 -5.34 11.93
C GLU A 323 -5.57 -5.65 12.47
N ALA A 324 -5.97 -6.91 12.60
CA ALA A 324 -7.25 -7.27 13.21
C ALA A 324 -7.34 -6.85 14.69
N GLY A 325 -6.19 -6.69 15.36
CA GLY A 325 -6.10 -6.20 16.73
C GLY A 325 -5.93 -4.68 16.86
N TRP A 326 -5.90 -3.94 15.75
CA TRP A 326 -5.67 -2.49 15.73
C TRP A 326 -6.98 -1.70 15.87
N PRO A 327 -6.92 -0.38 16.17
CA PRO A 327 -8.06 0.51 16.02
C PRO A 327 -8.70 0.38 14.64
N SER A 328 -10.00 0.66 14.57
CA SER A 328 -10.79 0.47 13.35
C SER A 328 -10.21 1.25 12.16
N ALA A 329 -10.56 0.85 10.94
CA ALA A 329 -10.18 1.63 9.76
C ALA A 329 -10.66 3.09 9.86
N ALA A 330 -11.88 3.30 10.35
CA ALA A 330 -12.44 4.64 10.58
C ALA A 330 -11.58 5.46 11.54
N ASP A 331 -11.21 4.90 12.71
CA ASP A 331 -10.34 5.57 13.69
C ASP A 331 -8.97 5.91 13.09
N ARG A 332 -8.37 4.98 12.37
CA ARG A 332 -7.06 5.19 11.72
C ARG A 332 -7.14 6.27 10.65
N PHE A 333 -8.20 6.30 9.84
CA PHE A 333 -8.39 7.33 8.82
C PHE A 333 -8.66 8.71 9.43
N ALA A 334 -9.42 8.78 10.52
CA ALA A 334 -9.62 10.02 11.27
C ALA A 334 -8.29 10.53 11.87
N SER A 335 -7.47 9.63 12.40
CA SER A 335 -6.12 9.95 12.89
C SER A 335 -5.21 10.52 11.80
N ASP A 336 -5.22 9.93 10.60
CA ASP A 336 -4.44 10.40 9.45
C ASP A 336 -4.83 11.81 8.99
N LEU A 337 -6.09 12.17 9.20
CA LEU A 337 -6.63 13.49 8.90
C LEU A 337 -6.52 14.47 10.09
N LEU A 338 -5.84 14.08 11.17
CA LEU A 338 -5.68 14.85 12.41
C LEU A 338 -7.01 15.26 13.05
N ARG A 339 -7.99 14.35 13.10
CA ARG A 339 -9.32 14.56 13.69
C ARG A 339 -9.51 13.77 14.98
N PRO A 340 -8.94 14.19 16.12
CA PRO A 340 -8.96 13.40 17.35
C PRO A 340 -10.37 13.16 17.91
N ASP A 341 -11.32 14.06 17.66
CA ASP A 341 -12.70 13.93 18.14
C ASP A 341 -13.50 12.87 17.36
N ASP A 342 -13.02 12.47 16.18
CA ASP A 342 -13.60 11.40 15.35
C ASP A 342 -12.97 10.02 15.65
N VAL A 343 -12.02 9.95 16.60
CA VAL A 343 -11.30 8.72 16.98
C VAL A 343 -11.85 8.15 18.28
N SER A 344 -12.38 6.93 18.21
CA SER A 344 -12.97 6.23 19.37
C SER A 344 -11.92 5.51 20.23
N ASP A 345 -10.83 5.02 19.64
CA ASP A 345 -9.74 4.39 20.40
C ASP A 345 -9.01 5.44 21.27
N PRO A 346 -8.97 5.28 22.61
CA PRO A 346 -8.42 6.32 23.49
C PRO A 346 -6.94 6.62 23.26
N TRP A 347 -6.14 5.59 22.95
CA TRP A 347 -4.70 5.77 22.75
C TRP A 347 -4.42 6.51 21.45
N LEU A 348 -5.10 6.13 20.37
CA LEU A 348 -4.97 6.79 19.07
C LEU A 348 -5.56 8.21 19.09
N ALA A 349 -6.65 8.44 19.81
CA ALA A 349 -7.24 9.77 19.99
C ALA A 349 -6.25 10.71 20.69
N ALA A 350 -5.63 10.26 21.78
CA ALA A 350 -4.61 11.02 22.50
C ALA A 350 -3.36 11.31 21.64
N LEU A 351 -2.90 10.32 20.87
CA LEU A 351 -1.78 10.47 19.94
C LEU A 351 -2.10 11.53 18.86
N THR A 352 -3.29 11.42 18.28
CA THR A 352 -3.78 12.32 17.23
C THR A 352 -3.92 13.74 17.76
N ARG A 353 -4.47 13.89 18.99
CA ARG A 353 -4.61 15.19 19.65
C ARG A 353 -3.26 15.85 19.90
N SER A 354 -2.29 15.08 20.39
CA SER A 354 -0.91 15.56 20.57
C SER A 354 -0.32 16.07 19.25
N ALA A 355 -0.51 15.35 18.15
CA ALA A 355 -0.05 15.80 16.82
C ALA A 355 -0.80 17.04 16.30
N SER A 356 -2.13 17.10 16.47
CA SER A 356 -2.96 18.18 15.93
C SER A 356 -2.80 19.50 16.69
N GLU A 357 -2.60 19.45 18.01
CA GLU A 357 -2.48 20.61 18.89
C GLU A 357 -1.01 21.07 19.08
N ALA A 358 -0.06 20.38 18.46
CA ALA A 358 1.35 20.72 18.49
C ALA A 358 1.63 22.12 17.91
N SER A 359 2.60 22.84 18.50
CA SER A 359 3.05 24.13 17.98
C SER A 359 3.89 24.01 16.69
N MET A 360 4.36 22.81 16.39
CA MET A 360 5.06 22.44 15.17
C MET A 360 4.19 21.50 14.30
N PRO A 361 4.39 21.47 12.97
CA PRO A 361 3.61 20.56 12.14
C PRO A 361 4.03 19.10 12.36
N ILE A 362 3.05 18.25 12.69
CA ILE A 362 3.17 16.80 12.84
C ILE A 362 2.03 16.15 12.05
N LEU A 363 2.36 15.43 10.98
CA LEU A 363 1.39 14.70 10.17
C LEU A 363 1.52 13.20 10.41
N LEU A 364 0.39 12.58 10.74
CA LEU A 364 0.24 11.13 10.92
C LEU A 364 -0.28 10.50 9.62
N GLY A 365 0.10 9.26 9.35
CA GLY A 365 -0.37 8.55 8.17
C GLY A 365 0.06 7.09 8.12
N ALA A 366 -0.04 6.51 6.93
CA ALA A 366 0.44 5.17 6.61
C ALA A 366 1.72 5.20 5.76
N HIS A 367 2.07 4.05 5.15
CA HIS A 367 3.26 3.90 4.33
C HIS A 367 3.33 4.92 3.19
N THR A 368 2.21 5.19 2.51
CA THR A 368 2.13 6.15 1.41
C THR A 368 2.69 7.50 1.83
N LEU A 369 2.26 8.02 2.98
CA LEU A 369 2.68 9.32 3.50
C LEU A 369 4.21 9.42 3.67
N VAL A 370 4.85 8.41 4.24
CA VAL A 370 6.30 8.42 4.55
C VAL A 370 7.17 7.85 3.44
N GLY A 371 6.57 7.35 2.36
CA GLY A 371 7.25 6.67 1.27
C GLY A 371 6.99 7.39 -0.06
N PRO A 372 6.12 6.83 -0.93
CA PRO A 372 5.85 7.34 -2.27
C PRO A 372 5.08 8.67 -2.31
N GLY A 373 4.42 9.08 -1.22
CA GLY A 373 3.68 10.33 -1.08
C GLY A 373 4.53 11.55 -0.70
N ILE A 374 5.75 11.34 -0.18
CA ILE A 374 6.67 12.44 0.18
C ILE A 374 6.88 13.45 -0.96
N PRO A 375 7.12 13.01 -2.22
CA PRO A 375 7.25 13.95 -3.34
C PRO A 375 5.98 14.77 -3.64
N LEU A 376 4.79 14.28 -3.31
CA LEU A 376 3.54 15.03 -3.50
C LEU A 376 3.36 16.06 -2.38
N LEU A 377 3.71 15.66 -1.16
CA LEU A 377 3.60 16.48 0.04
C LEU A 377 4.57 17.67 0.00
N LEU A 378 5.85 17.41 -0.31
CA LEU A 378 6.94 18.39 -0.14
C LEU A 378 7.51 18.93 -1.46
N GLY A 379 7.10 18.37 -2.61
CA GLY A 379 7.67 18.68 -3.93
C GLY A 379 6.94 19.74 -4.74
#